data_AF-A0AA37WII5-F1
#
_entry.id   AF-A0AA37WII5-F1
#
_cell.length_a   1.000
_cell.length_b   1.000
_cell.length_c   1.000
_cell.angle_alpha   90.00
_cell.angle_beta   90.00
_cell.angle_gamma   90.00
#
_symmetry.space_group_name_H-M   'P 1'
#
loop_
_entity.id
_entity.type
_entity.pdbx_description
1 polymer ?
#
loop_
_entity_poly.entity_id
_entity_poly.type
_entity_poly.pdbx_seq_one_letter_code
_entity_poly.pdbx_strand_id
1 'polypeptide(L)'
;MPFAAKILAYLGLLPFVGIPVLIFIEQLSPYSGFLYFVKYSAIILSFFGGIHWLDALQNKRANHQLFASMLPSIIAWLALIFLDGNILLGILSISYIGVLMYDKYTLQLGRDIIVEYTFLRVVLTSVVVVCHLLMANI
;
A
#
# COMPACT_ATOMS: atom_id res chain seq x y z
N MET A 1 -10.90 -4.61 15.95
CA MET A 1 -11.30 -4.48 14.52
C MET A 1 -12.23 -5.63 14.10
N PRO A 2 -13.23 -5.36 13.25
CA PRO A 2 -14.12 -6.39 12.70
C PRO A 2 -13.34 -7.50 11.99
N PHE A 3 -13.76 -8.76 12.18
CA PHE A 3 -13.10 -9.92 11.58
C PHE A 3 -13.05 -9.86 10.04
N ALA A 4 -14.15 -9.44 9.41
CA ALA A 4 -14.24 -9.26 7.96
C ALA A 4 -13.19 -8.27 7.43
N ALA A 5 -12.93 -7.18 8.15
CA ALA A 5 -11.93 -6.19 7.75
C ALA A 5 -10.51 -6.80 7.72
N LYS A 6 -10.18 -7.65 8.70
CA LYS A 6 -8.90 -8.36 8.74
C LYS A 6 -8.74 -9.32 7.57
N ILE A 7 -9.76 -10.12 7.29
CA ILE A 7 -9.75 -11.06 6.15
C ILE A 7 -9.51 -10.29 4.85
N LEU A 8 -10.29 -9.23 4.59
CA LEU A 8 -10.18 -8.46 3.36
C LEU A 8 -8.80 -7.81 3.23
N ALA A 9 -8.20 -7.36 4.33
CA ALA A 9 -6.86 -6.79 4.31
C ALA A 9 -5.79 -7.83 3.92
N TYR A 10 -5.88 -9.06 4.42
CA TYR A 10 -4.99 -10.15 4.02
C TYR A 10 -5.25 -10.63 2.58
N LEU A 11 -6.51 -10.71 2.15
CA LEU A 11 -6.85 -11.03 0.76
C LEU A 11 -6.30 -9.98 -0.22
N GLY A 12 -6.14 -8.73 0.22
CA GLY A 12 -5.43 -7.69 -0.54
C GLY A 12 -3.96 -8.01 -0.85
N LEU A 13 -3.34 -8.99 -0.18
CA LEU A 13 -1.99 -9.45 -0.50
C LEU A 13 -1.93 -10.43 -1.66
N LEU A 14 -3.08 -10.96 -2.11
CA LEU A 14 -3.11 -12.02 -3.11
C LEU A 14 -2.37 -11.65 -4.40
N PRO A 15 -2.55 -10.46 -5.02
CA PRO A 15 -1.79 -10.14 -6.22
C PRO A 15 -0.31 -9.84 -5.94
N PHE A 16 0.04 -9.30 -4.77
CA PHE A 16 1.43 -9.06 -4.40
C PHE A 16 2.25 -10.34 -4.30
N VAL A 17 1.66 -11.41 -3.77
CA VAL A 17 2.32 -12.72 -3.65
C VAL A 17 2.13 -13.55 -4.92
N GLY A 18 0.92 -13.55 -5.47
CA GLY A 18 0.54 -14.39 -6.60
C GLY A 18 1.28 -14.03 -7.88
N ILE A 19 1.51 -12.74 -8.17
CA ILE A 19 2.20 -12.34 -9.39
C ILE A 19 3.66 -12.85 -9.43
N PRO A 20 4.52 -12.60 -8.41
CA PRO A 20 5.85 -13.19 -8.37
C PRO A 20 5.85 -14.71 -8.49
N VAL A 21 4.91 -15.40 -7.83
CA VAL A 21 4.78 -16.87 -7.92
C VAL A 21 4.48 -17.29 -9.35
N LEU A 22 3.52 -16.65 -10.02
CA LEU A 22 3.16 -16.95 -11.41
C LEU A 22 4.31 -16.72 -12.38
N ILE A 23 5.15 -15.70 -12.15
CA ILE A 23 6.38 -15.48 -12.93
C ILE A 23 7.37 -16.62 -12.69
N PHE A 24 7.57 -17.01 -11.42
CA PHE A 24 8.51 -18.06 -11.05
C PHE A 24 8.16 -19.44 -11.63
N ILE A 25 6.87 -19.77 -11.71
CA ILE A 25 6.39 -21.01 -12.35
C ILE A 25 6.18 -20.88 -13.86
N GLU A 26 6.70 -19.82 -14.47
CA GLU A 26 6.67 -19.53 -15.91
C GLU A 26 5.25 -19.45 -16.51
N GLN A 27 4.23 -19.19 -15.69
CA GLN A 27 2.83 -19.00 -16.13
C GLN A 27 2.52 -17.54 -16.46
N LEU A 28 3.44 -16.62 -16.16
CA LEU A 28 3.31 -15.20 -16.47
C LEU A 28 4.66 -14.64 -16.89
N SER A 29 4.70 -13.89 -18.00
CA SER A 29 5.96 -13.26 -18.44
C SER A 29 6.42 -12.22 -17.40
N PRO A 30 7.75 -12.05 -17.19
CA PRO A 30 8.27 -11.03 -16.27
C PRO A 30 7.76 -9.62 -16.60
N TYR A 31 7.67 -9.28 -17.89
CA TYR A 31 7.17 -7.98 -18.34
C TYR A 31 5.68 -7.75 -17.98
N SER A 32 4.81 -8.71 -18.30
CA SER A 32 3.38 -8.61 -17.95
C SER A 32 3.19 -8.63 -16.44
N GLY A 33 3.93 -9.48 -15.73
CA GLY A 33 3.92 -9.56 -14.28
C GLY A 33 4.32 -8.25 -13.62
N PHE A 34 5.42 -7.63 -14.07
CA PHE A 34 5.83 -6.29 -13.62
C PHE A 34 4.71 -5.28 -13.80
N LEU A 35 4.11 -5.19 -15.00
CA LEU A 35 3.03 -4.24 -15.26
C LEU A 35 1.79 -4.46 -14.38
N TYR A 36 1.40 -5.71 -14.16
CA TYR A 36 0.25 -6.03 -13.30
C TYR A 36 0.56 -5.71 -11.83
N PHE A 37 1.79 -6.00 -11.39
CA PHE A 37 2.24 -5.75 -10.04
C PHE A 37 2.23 -4.26 -9.71
N VAL A 38 2.87 -3.42 -10.54
CA VAL A 38 2.98 -1.97 -10.28
C VAL A 38 1.61 -1.28 -10.35
N LYS A 39 0.72 -1.71 -11.25
CA LYS A 39 -0.65 -1.18 -11.34
C LYS A 39 -1.47 -1.53 -10.10
N TYR A 40 -1.41 -2.78 -9.66
CA TYR A 40 -2.11 -3.19 -8.43
C TYR A 40 -1.52 -2.49 -7.20
N SER A 41 -0.19 -2.39 -7.13
CA SER A 41 0.52 -1.67 -6.08
C SER A 41 0.09 -0.21 -5.99
N ALA A 42 -0.05 0.48 -7.12
CA ALA A 42 -0.55 1.86 -7.15
C ALA A 42 -2.01 1.98 -6.64
N ILE A 43 -2.89 1.03 -7.00
CA ILE A 43 -4.28 1.01 -6.54
C ILE A 43 -4.36 0.85 -5.02
N ILE A 44 -3.64 -0.12 -4.46
CA ILE A 44 -3.65 -0.36 -3.01
C ILE A 44 -3.01 0.81 -2.25
N LEU A 45 -1.92 1.39 -2.77
CA LEU A 45 -1.29 2.57 -2.17
C LEU A 45 -2.26 3.74 -2.09
N SER A 46 -3.04 3.97 -3.15
CA SER A 46 -4.06 5.02 -3.22
C SER A 46 -5.17 4.85 -2.18
N PHE A 47 -5.50 3.60 -1.81
CA PHE A 47 -6.56 3.32 -0.84
C PHE A 47 -6.25 3.87 0.57
N PHE A 48 -4.97 3.96 0.96
CA PHE A 48 -4.61 4.46 2.29
C PHE A 48 -4.85 5.95 2.50
N GLY A 49 -5.01 6.74 1.43
CA GLY A 49 -5.50 8.10 1.57
C GLY A 49 -6.87 8.14 2.27
N GLY A 50 -7.75 7.21 1.94
CA GLY A 50 -9.13 7.20 2.40
C GLY A 50 -9.29 7.18 3.92
N ILE A 51 -8.44 6.44 4.65
CA ILE A 51 -8.53 6.36 6.11
C ILE A 51 -8.15 7.68 6.78
N HIS A 52 -7.14 8.39 6.26
CA HIS A 52 -6.75 9.72 6.77
C HIS A 52 -7.79 10.77 6.47
N TRP A 53 -8.39 10.70 5.29
CA TRP A 53 -9.48 11.60 4.92
C TRP A 53 -10.70 11.39 5.83
N LEU A 54 -11.10 10.13 6.06
CA LEU A 54 -12.19 9.78 6.97
C LEU A 54 -11.90 10.19 8.43
N ASP A 55 -10.71 9.87 8.94
CA ASP A 55 -10.29 10.21 10.30
C ASP A 55 -10.27 11.74 10.51
N ALA A 56 -9.81 12.51 9.51
CA ALA A 56 -9.89 13.97 9.55
C ALA A 56 -11.35 14.47 9.64
N LEU A 57 -12.26 13.93 8.82
CA LEU A 57 -13.67 14.32 8.85
C LEU A 57 -14.38 13.95 10.15
N GLN A 58 -14.17 12.74 10.66
CA GLN A 58 -14.78 12.28 11.92
C GLN A 58 -14.36 13.16 13.10
N ASN A 59 -13.12 13.65 13.08
CA ASN A 59 -12.59 14.55 14.09
C ASN A 59 -12.76 16.05 13.74
N LYS A 60 -13.51 16.38 12.68
CA LYS A 60 -13.76 17.76 12.21
C LYS A 60 -12.48 18.58 11.98
N ARG A 61 -11.40 17.93 11.54
CA ARG A 61 -10.10 18.55 11.26
C ARG A 61 -10.06 19.02 9.80
N ALA A 62 -9.83 20.33 9.61
CA ALA A 62 -9.56 20.93 8.31
C ALA A 62 -8.07 21.32 8.20
N ASN A 63 -7.18 20.35 8.41
CA ASN A 63 -5.73 20.58 8.50
C ASN A 63 -4.94 19.79 7.45
N HIS A 64 -3.63 19.75 7.62
CA HIS A 64 -2.68 19.08 6.73
C HIS A 64 -3.01 17.59 6.46
N GLN A 65 -3.75 16.91 7.33
CA GLN A 65 -4.11 15.50 7.16
C GLN A 65 -4.95 15.25 5.90
N LEU A 66 -5.86 16.18 5.56
CA LEU A 66 -6.65 16.09 4.33
C LEU A 66 -5.77 16.17 3.09
N PHE A 67 -4.79 17.08 3.07
CA PHE A 67 -3.84 17.19 1.96
C PHE A 67 -2.91 15.98 1.89
N ALA A 68 -2.41 15.52 3.04
CA ALA A 68 -1.57 14.33 3.13
C ALA A 68 -2.29 13.07 2.63
N SER A 69 -3.61 12.97 2.81
CA SER A 69 -4.42 11.86 2.31
C SER A 69 -4.42 11.73 0.78
N MET A 70 -4.12 12.80 0.05
CA MET A 70 -4.05 12.78 -1.41
C MET A 70 -2.69 12.28 -1.93
N LEU A 71 -1.64 12.39 -1.10
CA LEU A 71 -0.26 12.09 -1.51
C LEU A 71 -0.07 10.65 -2.02
N PRO A 72 -0.61 9.59 -1.38
CA PRO A 72 -0.41 8.22 -1.86
C PRO A 72 -0.89 8.03 -3.30
N SER A 73 -2.08 8.57 -3.63
CA SER A 73 -2.67 8.47 -4.96
C SER A 73 -1.89 9.29 -6.00
N ILE A 74 -1.49 10.51 -5.65
CA ILE A 74 -0.73 11.40 -6.55
C ILE A 74 0.65 10.79 -6.83
N ILE A 75 1.36 10.34 -5.79
CA ILE A 75 2.68 9.71 -5.93
C ILE A 75 2.57 8.46 -6.79
N ALA A 76 1.61 7.58 -6.51
CA ALA A 76 1.40 6.36 -7.28
C ALA A 76 1.11 6.66 -8.76
N TRP A 77 0.23 7.62 -9.03
CA TRP A 77 -0.15 8.00 -10.39
C TRP A 77 1.02 8.60 -11.17
N LEU A 78 1.75 9.56 -10.58
CA LEU A 78 2.91 10.17 -11.22
C LEU A 78 4.04 9.16 -11.41
N ALA A 79 4.26 8.26 -10.45
CA ALA A 79 5.24 7.19 -10.58
C ALA A 79 4.94 6.28 -11.78
N LEU A 80 3.68 5.88 -11.96
CA LEU A 80 3.26 5.07 -13.12
C LEU A 80 3.40 5.78 -14.48
N ILE A 81 3.37 7.12 -14.51
CA ILE A 81 3.54 7.90 -15.75
C ILE A 81 5.02 8.06 -16.10
N PHE A 82 5.85 8.39 -15.11
CA PHE A 82 7.18 8.93 -15.35
C PHE A 82 8.33 7.97 -15.01
N LEU A 83 8.06 6.88 -14.30
CA LEU A 83 9.08 5.96 -13.82
C LEU A 83 8.90 4.55 -14.38
N ASP A 84 10.00 3.82 -14.44
CA ASP A 84 10.05 2.43 -14.87
C ASP A 84 11.03 1.61 -14.01
N GLY A 85 11.05 0.29 -14.27
CA GLY A 85 11.95 -0.66 -13.64
C GLY A 85 12.01 -0.57 -12.10
N ASN A 86 13.24 -0.66 -11.58
CA ASN A 86 13.49 -0.70 -10.13
C ASN A 86 13.23 0.65 -9.44
N ILE A 87 13.30 1.76 -10.17
CA ILE A 87 13.00 3.09 -9.61
C ILE A 87 11.51 3.20 -9.30
N LEU A 88 10.64 2.75 -10.22
CA LEU A 88 9.20 2.69 -9.99
C LEU A 88 8.85 1.81 -8.77
N LEU A 89 9.40 0.59 -8.70
CA LEU A 89 9.20 -0.31 -7.56
C LEU A 89 9.68 0.31 -6.25
N GLY A 90 10.85 0.97 -6.26
CA GLY A 90 11.42 1.66 -5.10
C GLY A 90 10.52 2.77 -4.58
N ILE A 91 10.03 3.65 -5.46
CA ILE A 91 9.15 4.76 -5.09
C ILE A 91 7.83 4.25 -4.51
N LEU A 92 7.20 3.26 -5.13
CA LEU A 92 5.98 2.66 -4.59
C LEU A 92 6.24 2.04 -3.21
N SER A 93 7.28 1.22 -3.07
CA SER A 93 7.67 0.55 -1.83
C SER A 93 7.94 1.53 -0.67
N ILE A 94 8.75 2.57 -0.92
CA ILE A 94 9.04 3.61 0.08
C ILE A 94 7.77 4.36 0.48
N SER A 95 6.85 4.59 -0.46
CA SER A 95 5.58 5.24 -0.17
C SER A 95 4.70 4.42 0.79
N TYR A 96 4.67 3.09 0.68
CA TYR A 96 3.98 2.24 1.66
C TYR A 96 4.55 2.39 3.08
N ILE A 97 5.87 2.45 3.20
CA ILE A 97 6.55 2.67 4.49
C ILE A 97 6.22 4.07 5.01
N GLY A 98 6.28 5.09 4.15
CA GLY A 98 5.93 6.47 4.51
C GLY A 98 4.50 6.61 5.03
N VAL A 99 3.54 5.96 4.37
CA VAL A 99 2.15 5.91 4.84
C VAL A 99 2.04 5.18 6.17
N LEU A 100 2.70 4.03 6.37
CA LEU A 100 2.69 3.32 7.66
C LEU A 100 3.26 4.19 8.80
N MET A 101 4.32 4.95 8.53
CA MET A 101 4.86 5.90 9.50
C MET A 101 3.84 7.01 9.80
N TYR A 102 3.21 7.56 8.77
CA TYR A 102 2.19 8.60 8.92
C TYR A 102 0.95 8.10 9.68
N ASP A 103 0.51 6.85 9.42
CA ASP A 103 -0.56 6.15 10.15
C ASP A 103 -0.27 6.17 11.66
N LYS A 104 0.95 5.78 12.05
CA LYS A 104 1.38 5.68 13.46
C LYS A 104 1.34 7.01 14.21
N TYR A 105 1.64 8.13 13.54
CA TYR A 105 1.74 9.43 14.20
C TYR A 105 0.46 10.27 14.11
N THR A 106 -0.39 10.03 13.11
CA THR A 106 -1.51 10.93 12.80
C THR A 106 -2.88 10.31 13.10
N LEU A 107 -3.07 9.00 12.89
CA LEU A 107 -4.39 8.40 13.03
C LEU A 107 -4.87 8.40 14.49
N GLN A 108 -6.08 8.91 14.72
CA GLN A 108 -6.70 8.99 16.04
C GLN A 108 -7.93 8.07 16.12
N LEU A 109 -7.70 6.77 15.90
CA LEU A 109 -8.72 5.74 16.08
C LEU A 109 -8.89 5.40 17.58
N GLY A 110 -9.99 4.74 17.94
CA GLY A 110 -10.20 4.19 19.28
C GLY A 110 -9.02 3.33 19.74
N ARG A 111 -8.65 3.39 21.03
CA ARG A 111 -7.42 2.76 21.56
C ARG A 111 -7.32 1.25 21.29
N ASP A 112 -8.45 0.55 21.31
CA ASP A 112 -8.57 -0.86 21.00
C ASP A 112 -8.36 -1.14 19.49
N ILE A 113 -8.82 -0.24 18.62
CA ILE A 113 -8.71 -0.37 17.17
C ILE A 113 -7.33 0.02 16.67
N ILE A 114 -6.72 1.10 17.20
CA ILE A 114 -5.47 1.65 16.69
C ILE A 114 -4.31 0.65 16.80
N VAL A 115 -4.20 -0.08 17.93
CA VAL A 115 -3.12 -1.05 18.15
C VAL A 115 -3.23 -2.21 17.15
N GLU A 116 -4.43 -2.77 17.01
CA GLU A 116 -4.67 -3.88 16.08
C GLU A 116 -4.49 -3.45 14.62
N TYR A 117 -4.95 -2.23 14.29
CA TYR A 117 -4.76 -1.63 12.96
C TYR A 117 -3.28 -1.44 12.64
N THR A 118 -2.50 -0.81 13.54
CA THR A 118 -1.07 -0.59 13.33
C THR A 118 -0.32 -1.91 13.20
N PHE A 119 -0.61 -2.90 14.03
CA PHE A 119 0.01 -4.22 13.91
C PHE A 119 -0.30 -4.88 12.55
N LEU A 120 -1.57 -4.88 12.15
CA LEU A 120 -1.98 -5.39 10.84
C LEU A 120 -1.23 -4.68 9.71
N ARG A 121 -1.16 -3.34 9.75
CA ARG A 121 -0.47 -2.54 8.74
C ARG A 121 1.02 -2.84 8.66
N VAL A 122 1.70 -3.07 9.80
CA VAL A 122 3.11 -3.50 9.81
C VAL A 122 3.27 -4.82 9.06
N VAL A 123 2.46 -5.83 9.39
CA VAL A 123 2.53 -7.15 8.73
C VAL A 123 2.29 -7.04 7.23
N LEU A 124 1.21 -6.38 6.82
CA LEU A 124 0.86 -6.25 5.40
C LEU A 124 1.91 -5.47 4.63
N THR A 125 2.36 -4.32 5.16
CA THR A 125 3.40 -3.50 4.52
C THR A 125 4.72 -4.25 4.41
N SER A 126 5.11 -5.03 5.42
CA SER A 126 6.30 -5.88 5.34
C SER A 126 6.22 -6.88 4.19
N VAL A 127 5.08 -7.58 4.04
CA VAL A 127 4.89 -8.51 2.91
C VAL A 127 4.96 -7.78 1.58
N VAL A 128 4.27 -6.64 1.44
CA VAL A 128 4.29 -5.82 0.22
C VAL A 128 5.71 -5.36 -0.14
N VAL A 129 6.49 -4.88 0.83
CA VAL A 129 7.87 -4.44 0.61
C VAL A 129 8.77 -5.60 0.17
N VAL A 130 8.64 -6.77 0.80
CA VAL A 130 9.36 -7.98 0.38
C VAL A 130 8.99 -8.36 -1.05
N CYS A 131 7.70 -8.32 -1.42
CA CYS A 131 7.26 -8.59 -2.79
C CYS A 131 7.83 -7.57 -3.80
N HIS A 132 7.92 -6.28 -3.45
CA HIS A 132 8.58 -5.28 -4.31
C HIS A 132 10.07 -5.59 -4.50
N LEU A 133 10.76 -6.02 -3.44
CA LEU A 133 12.16 -6.43 -3.52
C LEU A 133 12.32 -7.68 -4.40
N LEU A 134 11.45 -8.67 -4.27
CA LEU A 134 11.46 -9.86 -5.14
C LEU A 134 11.27 -9.46 -6.61
N MET A 135 10.27 -8.63 -6.91
CA MET A 135 10.01 -8.14 -8.27
C MET A 135 11.16 -7.32 -8.87
N ALA A 136 11.99 -6.69 -8.05
CA ALA A 136 13.16 -5.94 -8.52
C ALA A 136 14.34 -6.85 -8.92
N ASN A 137 14.25 -8.16 -8.62
CA ASN A 137 15.30 -9.16 -8.86
C ASN A 137 14.86 -10.29 -9.82
N ILE A 138 13.66 -10.22 -10.38
CA ILE A 138 13.10 -11.18 -11.36
C ILE A 138 12.98 -10.48 -12.71
#